data_AF-A0A2A5BMM5-F1
#
_entry.id   AF-A0A2A5BMM5-F1
#
_cell.length_a   1.000
_cell.length_b   1.000
_cell.length_c   1.000
_cell.angle_alpha   90.00
_cell.angle_beta   90.00
_cell.angle_gamma   90.00
#
_symmetry.space_group_name_H-M   'P 1'
#
loop_
_entity.id
_entity.type
_entity.pdbx_description
1 polymer ?
#
loop_
_entity_poly.entity_id
_entity_poly.type
_entity_poly.pdbx_seq_one_letter_code
_entity_poly.pdbx_strand_id
1 'polypeptide(L)'
;MNNSFIIPDWPAADTIRAFSTTRLGGISAAPYDSLNLGLHVGDNADTVQANRNQLIQDLNLPEAPRWLDQIHGTHVCSAQDW
;
A
#
# COMPACT_ATOMS: atom_id res chain seq x y z
N MET A 1 -19.38 -6.74 -2.13
CA MET A 1 -18.55 -5.54 -1.88
C MET A 1 -17.11 -5.98 -2.07
N ASN A 2 -16.26 -5.15 -2.70
CA ASN A 2 -14.86 -5.51 -2.90
C ASN A 2 -14.14 -5.36 -1.55
N ASN A 3 -13.85 -6.47 -0.87
CA ASN A 3 -13.27 -6.48 0.48
C ASN A 3 -11.75 -6.21 0.49
N SER A 4 -11.17 -5.79 -0.62
CA SER A 4 -9.71 -5.58 -0.76
C SER A 4 -9.20 -4.35 0.02
N PHE A 5 -10.07 -3.38 0.30
CA PHE A 5 -9.72 -2.14 0.99
C PHE A 5 -10.67 -1.85 2.15
N ILE A 6 -10.13 -1.19 3.19
CA ILE A 6 -10.87 -0.64 4.31
C ILE A 6 -10.82 0.88 4.18
N ILE A 7 -11.98 1.52 4.23
CA ILE A 7 -12.08 2.99 4.28
C ILE A 7 -12.26 3.39 5.75
N PRO A 8 -11.38 4.24 6.31
CA PRO A 8 -11.52 4.72 7.69
C PRO A 8 -12.84 5.47 7.88
N ASP A 9 -13.62 5.04 8.86
CA ASP A 9 -14.85 5.71 9.27
C ASP A 9 -14.53 6.77 10.34
N TRP A 10 -14.29 8.00 9.87
CA TRP A 10 -13.95 9.14 10.71
C TRP A 10 -14.36 10.45 10.02
N PRO A 11 -14.51 11.57 10.75
CA PRO A 11 -14.98 12.84 10.19
C PRO A 11 -13.86 13.60 9.46
N ALA A 12 -13.29 13.01 8.40
CA ALA A 12 -12.38 13.71 7.50
C ALA A 12 -13.12 14.73 6.62
N ALA A 13 -12.40 15.77 6.18
CA ALA A 13 -12.90 16.68 5.15
C ALA A 13 -13.01 15.96 3.80
N ASP A 14 -13.96 16.39 2.94
CA ASP A 14 -14.22 15.79 1.62
C ASP A 14 -13.01 15.82 0.66
N THR A 15 -12.04 16.69 0.93
CA THR A 15 -10.79 16.82 0.17
C THR A 15 -9.72 15.80 0.58
N ILE A 16 -9.95 15.04 1.66
CA ILE A 16 -9.01 14.03 2.16
C ILE A 16 -9.51 12.65 1.77
N ARG A 17 -8.63 11.86 1.14
CA ARG A 17 -8.86 10.44 0.88
C ARG A 17 -7.92 9.62 1.75
N ALA A 18 -8.45 8.57 2.37
CA ALA A 18 -7.68 7.62 3.15
C ALA A 18 -8.21 6.20 2.94
N PHE A 19 -7.32 5.22 3.00
CA PHE A 19 -7.64 3.79 2.90
C PHE A 19 -6.59 2.96 3.64
N SER A 20 -6.92 1.71 3.91
CA SER A 20 -5.99 0.68 4.34
C SER A 20 -6.18 -0.55 3.46
N THR A 21 -5.09 -1.14 2.98
CA THR A 21 -5.14 -2.37 2.19
C THR A 21 -5.42 -3.57 3.09
N THR A 22 -6.09 -4.58 2.55
CA THR A 22 -6.10 -5.93 3.13
C THR A 22 -5.08 -6.80 2.40
N ARG A 23 -4.98 -8.10 2.77
CA ARG A 23 -4.16 -9.06 2.03
C ARG A 23 -4.79 -9.54 0.71
N LEU A 24 -6.02 -9.15 0.39
CA LEU A 24 -6.79 -9.63 -0.76
C LEU A 24 -6.52 -8.77 -2.00
N GLY A 25 -6.63 -9.37 -3.18
CA GLY A 25 -6.63 -8.65 -4.47
C GLY A 25 -5.26 -8.51 -5.14
N GLY A 26 -4.24 -9.23 -4.69
CA GLY A 26 -2.94 -9.28 -5.37
C GLY A 26 -2.65 -10.63 -6.03
N ILE A 27 -1.40 -10.81 -6.43
CA ILE A 27 -0.94 -11.98 -7.19
C ILE A 27 0.21 -12.76 -6.53
N SER A 28 0.60 -12.40 -5.30
CA SER A 28 1.60 -13.14 -4.55
C SER A 28 1.11 -14.54 -4.20
N ALA A 29 2.03 -15.50 -4.23
CA ALA A 29 1.80 -16.87 -3.80
C ALA A 29 2.05 -17.03 -2.29
N ALA A 30 1.65 -18.18 -1.73
CA ALA A 30 1.98 -18.53 -0.34
C ALA A 30 3.51 -18.49 -0.12
N PRO A 31 3.98 -17.97 1.03
CA PRO A 31 3.22 -17.55 2.21
C PRO A 31 2.72 -16.09 2.18
N TYR A 32 2.85 -15.40 1.06
CA TYR A 32 2.57 -13.97 0.90
C TYR A 32 1.24 -13.68 0.20
N ASP A 33 0.39 -14.69 0.05
CA ASP A 33 -0.89 -14.56 -0.65
C ASP A 33 -1.75 -13.43 -0.05
N SER A 34 -2.29 -12.48 -0.80
CA SER A 34 -2.19 -12.25 -2.25
C SER A 34 -1.61 -10.87 -2.57
N LEU A 35 -1.95 -9.82 -1.81
CA LEU A 35 -1.51 -8.44 -2.02
C LEU A 35 -0.35 -8.06 -1.09
N ASN A 36 0.79 -8.74 -1.23
CA ASN A 36 1.99 -8.32 -0.52
C ASN A 36 2.61 -7.07 -1.18
N LEU A 37 2.88 -6.05 -0.36
CA LEU A 37 3.48 -4.78 -0.77
C LEU A 37 4.89 -4.59 -0.20
N GLY A 38 5.39 -5.54 0.59
CA GLY A 38 6.72 -5.50 1.21
C GLY A 38 7.80 -6.09 0.31
N LEU A 39 8.81 -5.29 -0.03
CA LEU A 39 9.95 -5.73 -0.86
C LEU A 39 11.06 -6.45 -0.08
N HIS A 40 11.04 -6.41 1.25
CA HIS A 40 12.12 -6.89 2.11
C HIS A 40 11.73 -8.09 2.99
N VAL A 41 10.72 -8.85 2.57
CA VAL A 41 10.15 -9.98 3.37
C VAL A 41 10.41 -11.36 2.76
N GLY A 42 11.10 -11.43 1.62
CA GLY A 42 11.44 -12.68 0.93
C GLY A 42 10.50 -13.11 -0.20
N ASP A 43 9.49 -12.29 -0.53
CA ASP A 43 8.63 -12.51 -1.69
C ASP A 43 9.33 -12.18 -3.02
N ASN A 44 8.76 -12.63 -4.14
CA ASN A 44 9.23 -12.29 -5.47
C ASN A 44 9.05 -10.78 -5.74
N ALA A 45 10.15 -10.09 -6.05
CA ALA A 45 10.16 -8.64 -6.20
C ALA A 45 9.25 -8.14 -7.35
N ASP A 46 9.21 -8.85 -8.49
CA ASP A 46 8.37 -8.48 -9.64
C ASP A 46 6.87 -8.59 -9.29
N THR A 47 6.52 -9.60 -8.50
CA THR A 47 5.16 -9.84 -8.00
C THR A 47 4.74 -8.73 -7.04
N VAL A 48 5.62 -8.35 -6.10
CA VAL A 48 5.38 -7.23 -5.18
C VAL A 48 5.26 -5.90 -5.95
N GLN A 49 6.07 -5.68 -6.97
CA GLN A 49 5.98 -4.49 -7.80
C GLN A 49 4.68 -4.45 -8.61
N ALA A 50 4.23 -5.59 -9.14
CA ALA A 50 2.93 -5.69 -9.80
C ALA A 50 1.77 -5.40 -8.84
N ASN A 51 1.80 -5.92 -7.60
CA ASN A 51 0.83 -5.58 -6.55
C ASN A 51 0.81 -4.08 -6.24
N ARG A 52 1.99 -3.44 -6.12
CA ARG A 52 2.10 -1.98 -5.92
C ARG A 52 1.54 -1.19 -7.09
N ASN A 53 1.77 -1.63 -8.32
CA ASN A 53 1.23 -0.99 -9.51
C ASN A 53 -0.29 -1.13 -9.59
N GLN A 54 -0.83 -2.31 -9.25
CA GLN A 54 -2.27 -2.53 -9.20
C GLN A 54 -2.94 -1.64 -8.16
N LEU A 55 -2.33 -1.47 -6.98
CA LEU A 55 -2.83 -0.56 -5.93
C LEU A 55 -3.02 0.88 -6.43
N ILE A 56 -2.07 1.40 -7.22
CA ILE A 56 -2.15 2.75 -7.79
C ILE A 56 -3.36 2.86 -8.72
N GLN A 57 -3.60 1.84 -9.55
CA GLN A 57 -4.73 1.81 -10.48
C GLN A 57 -6.07 1.66 -9.75
N ASP A 58 -6.18 0.72 -8.81
CA ASP A 58 -7.41 0.42 -8.09
C ASP A 58 -7.94 1.62 -7.29
N LEU A 59 -7.04 2.44 -6.78
CA LEU A 59 -7.36 3.60 -5.94
C LEU A 59 -7.23 4.93 -6.65
N ASN A 60 -6.89 4.91 -7.95
CA ASN A 60 -6.61 6.11 -8.76
C ASN A 60 -5.67 7.08 -8.04
N LEU A 61 -4.56 6.55 -7.51
CA LEU A 61 -3.59 7.38 -6.80
C LEU A 61 -2.93 8.35 -7.77
N PRO A 62 -2.70 9.62 -7.38
CA PRO A 62 -2.09 10.61 -8.25
C PRO A 62 -0.61 10.30 -8.54
N GLU A 63 0.05 9.56 -7.65
CA GLU A 63 1.43 9.11 -7.78
C GLU A 63 1.62 7.81 -6.98
N ALA A 64 2.78 7.16 -7.16
CA ALA A 64 3.15 6.02 -6.33
C ALA A 64 3.30 6.43 -4.85
N PRO A 65 2.88 5.60 -3.88
CA PRO A 65 3.15 5.86 -2.48
C PRO A 65 4.64 6.05 -2.21
N ARG A 66 4.96 6.99 -1.32
CA ARG A 66 6.32 7.27 -0.87
C ARG A 66 6.75 6.27 0.20
N TRP A 67 7.28 5.13 -0.24
CA TRP A 67 7.68 4.03 0.64
C TRP A 67 8.92 4.36 1.47
N LEU A 68 8.86 4.12 2.77
CA LEU A 68 9.99 4.31 3.68
C LEU A 68 10.71 2.98 3.96
N ASP A 69 12.01 3.05 4.23
CA ASP A 69 12.74 1.98 4.90
C ASP A 69 12.47 2.06 6.41
N GLN A 70 11.45 1.33 6.85
CA GLN A 70 11.00 1.37 8.24
C GLN A 70 11.96 0.59 9.15
N ILE A 71 12.69 1.31 10.01
CA ILE A 71 13.68 0.75 10.94
C ILE A 71 13.21 0.72 12.41
N HIS A 72 11.90 0.80 12.66
CA HIS A 72 11.32 0.86 14.02
C HIS A 72 11.82 2.04 14.88
N GLY A 73 12.25 3.14 14.24
CA GLY A 73 12.62 4.39 14.91
C GLY A 73 11.45 5.37 15.02
N THR A 74 11.76 6.60 15.41
CA THR A 74 10.78 7.70 15.57
C THR A 74 11.07 8.90 14.66
N HIS A 75 11.99 8.75 13.70
CA HIS A 75 12.32 9.80 12.75
C HIS A 75 11.14 10.06 11.79
N VAL A 76 10.89 11.35 11.53
CA VAL A 76 9.82 11.81 10.64
C VAL A 76 10.45 12.48 9.43
N CYS A 77 10.09 12.03 8.24
CA CYS A 77 10.48 12.65 6.98
C CYS A 77 9.35 13.55 6.46
N SER A 78 9.72 14.70 5.88
CA SER A 78 8.79 15.53 5.12
C SER A 78 8.49 14.86 3.77
N ALA A 79 7.21 14.72 3.42
CA ALA A 79 6.81 14.16 2.13
C ALA A 79 7.14 15.09 0.95
N GLN A 80 7.41 16.37 1.21
CA GLN A 80 7.76 17.36 0.17
C GLN A 80 9.23 17.26 -0.25
N ASP A 81 10.10 16.74 0.63
CA ASP A 81 11.56 16.76 0.48
C ASP A 81 12.12 15.43 -0.06
N TRP A 82 11.38 14.78 -0.96
CA TRP A 82 11.74 13.47 -1.51
C TRP A 82 12.48 13.58 -2.83
#